data_AF-A0A2A3YWW8-F1
#
_entry.id   AF-A0A2A3YWW8-F1
#
_cell.length_a   1.000
_cell.length_b   1.000
_cell.length_c   1.000
_cell.angle_alpha   90.00
_cell.angle_beta   90.00
_cell.angle_gamma   90.00
#
_symmetry.space_group_name_H-M   'P 1'
#
loop_
_entity.id
_entity.type
_entity.pdbx_description
1 polymer ?
#
loop_
_entity_poly.entity_id
_entity_poly.type
_entity_poly.pdbx_seq_one_letter_code
_entity_poly.pdbx_strand_id
1 'polypeptide(L)'
;MDDFVAFTNALYESGGKSLKGVEKIATDESLDEVEKAAETMVDESTTMVGEVTIERITVSSIDIEQTVHQVSVQACSPSETYHFENPDNSAPAESDTSNPEFEFTIRFKEDSWKVAKQTWIREQCAS
;
A
#
# COMPACT_ATOMS: atom_id res chain seq x y z
N MET A 1 8.92 4.97 2.02
CA MET A 1 7.52 4.68 2.39
C MET A 1 6.61 5.68 1.70
N ASP A 2 6.87 6.97 1.87
CA ASP A 2 6.12 8.05 1.21
C ASP A 2 5.97 7.86 -0.30
N ASP A 3 7.06 7.52 -0.99
CA ASP A 3 7.01 7.24 -2.45
C ASP A 3 6.11 6.05 -2.80
N PHE A 4 6.05 5.02 -1.94
CA PHE A 4 5.18 3.86 -2.12
C PHE A 4 3.71 4.27 -1.90
N VAL A 5 3.42 5.08 -0.89
CA VAL A 5 2.06 5.62 -0.63
C VAL A 5 1.59 6.50 -1.79
N ALA A 6 2.44 7.44 -2.22
CA ALA A 6 2.15 8.32 -3.33
C ALA A 6 1.89 7.55 -4.63
N PHE A 7 2.66 6.49 -4.88
CA PHE A 7 2.43 5.59 -6.00
C PHE A 7 1.08 4.87 -5.88
N THR A 8 0.78 4.29 -4.72
CA THR A 8 -0.47 3.56 -4.47
C THR A 8 -1.69 4.48 -4.62
N ASN A 9 -1.62 5.72 -4.13
CA ASN A 9 -2.68 6.72 -4.34
C ASN A 9 -2.89 7.01 -5.82
N ALA A 10 -1.82 7.31 -6.57
CA ALA A 10 -1.92 7.56 -8.01
C ALA A 10 -2.46 6.34 -8.77
N LEU A 11 -2.08 5.13 -8.37
CA LEU A 11 -2.59 3.89 -8.95
C LEU A 11 -4.09 3.75 -8.74
N TYR A 12 -4.54 3.89 -7.50
CA TYR A 12 -5.94 3.67 -7.13
C TYR A 12 -6.87 4.79 -7.63
N GLU A 13 -6.43 6.05 -7.58
CA GLU A 13 -7.15 7.18 -8.19
C GLU A 13 -7.31 7.00 -9.71
N SER A 14 -6.30 6.41 -10.37
CA SER A 14 -6.35 6.15 -11.82
C SER A 14 -7.21 4.94 -12.21
N GLY A 15 -7.72 4.19 -11.23
CA GLY A 15 -8.42 2.93 -11.47
C GLY A 15 -7.50 1.85 -12.04
N GLY A 16 -6.29 1.71 -11.49
CA GLY A 16 -5.31 0.69 -11.88
C GLY A 16 -4.48 1.00 -13.13
N LYS A 17 -4.63 2.18 -13.76
CA LYS A 17 -3.95 2.51 -15.04
C LYS A 17 -2.50 3.00 -14.86
N SER A 18 -2.10 3.39 -13.66
CA SER A 18 -0.80 4.02 -13.38
C SER A 18 0.26 3.05 -12.83
N LEU A 19 0.54 1.94 -13.52
CA LEU A 19 1.56 0.95 -13.07
C LEU A 19 3.00 1.31 -13.42
N LYS A 20 3.23 2.25 -14.34
CA LYS A 20 4.57 2.53 -14.85
C LYS A 20 5.50 3.00 -13.71
N GLY A 21 6.58 2.26 -13.47
CA GLY A 21 7.57 2.59 -12.45
C GLY A 21 7.34 1.92 -11.10
N VAL A 22 6.33 1.03 -10.98
CA VAL A 22 6.07 0.23 -9.76
C VAL A 22 7.33 -0.52 -9.30
N GLU A 23 8.16 -0.98 -10.22
CA GLU A 23 9.39 -1.71 -9.95
C GLU A 23 10.46 -0.86 -9.23
N LYS A 24 10.29 0.46 -9.19
CA LYS A 24 11.16 1.38 -8.45
C LYS A 24 10.79 1.50 -6.98
N ILE A 25 9.55 1.15 -6.62
CA ILE A 25 8.99 1.34 -5.26
C ILE A 25 8.59 0.01 -4.60
N ALA A 26 8.29 -1.03 -5.38
CA ALA A 26 7.94 -2.36 -4.92
C ALA A 26 8.85 -3.43 -5.53
N THR A 27 8.97 -4.56 -4.84
CA THR A 27 9.67 -5.76 -5.29
C THR A 27 9.01 -7.00 -4.70
N ASP A 28 9.40 -8.17 -5.21
CA ASP A 28 9.03 -9.47 -4.65
C ASP A 28 7.49 -9.59 -4.53
N GLU A 29 6.97 -10.05 -3.39
CA GLU A 29 5.53 -10.28 -3.18
C GLU A 29 4.71 -8.98 -3.36
N SER A 30 5.21 -7.86 -2.85
CA SER A 30 4.52 -6.56 -2.97
C SER A 30 4.38 -6.09 -4.42
N LEU A 31 5.32 -6.43 -5.30
CA LEU A 31 5.21 -6.08 -6.72
C LEU A 31 4.04 -6.83 -7.37
N ASP A 32 3.98 -8.15 -7.15
CA ASP A 32 2.91 -9.00 -7.67
C ASP A 32 1.54 -8.58 -7.12
N GLU A 33 1.47 -8.16 -5.85
CA GLU A 33 0.22 -7.70 -5.22
C GLU A 33 -0.28 -6.38 -5.80
N VAL A 34 0.63 -5.42 -6.03
CA VAL A 34 0.27 -4.12 -6.62
C VAL A 34 -0.19 -4.27 -8.07
N GLU A 35 0.47 -5.13 -8.85
CA GLU A 35 0.06 -5.45 -10.22
C GLU A 35 -1.33 -6.10 -10.26
N LYS A 36 -1.59 -7.09 -9.39
CA LYS A 36 -2.92 -7.72 -9.29
C LYS A 36 -4.01 -6.76 -8.81
N ALA A 37 -3.69 -5.87 -7.86
CA ALA A 37 -4.63 -4.85 -7.40
C ALA A 37 -5.01 -3.92 -8.57
N ALA A 38 -4.04 -3.50 -9.37
CA ALA A 38 -4.27 -2.68 -10.55
C ALA A 38 -5.17 -3.39 -11.58
N GLU A 39 -4.89 -4.66 -11.89
CA GLU A 39 -5.73 -5.48 -12.79
C GLU A 39 -7.17 -5.58 -12.27
N THR A 40 -7.33 -5.88 -10.98
CA THR A 40 -8.65 -5.97 -10.33
C THR A 40 -9.43 -4.66 -10.45
N MET A 41 -8.79 -3.52 -10.22
CA MET A 41 -9.43 -2.21 -10.33
C MET A 41 -9.87 -1.90 -11.76
N VAL A 42 -9.06 -2.27 -12.76
CA VAL A 42 -9.43 -2.12 -14.17
C VAL A 42 -10.63 -3.00 -14.52
N ASP A 43 -10.60 -4.27 -14.12
CA ASP A 43 -11.65 -5.25 -14.40
C ASP A 43 -12.98 -4.88 -13.74
N GLU A 44 -12.92 -4.37 -12.51
CA GLU A 44 -14.10 -3.94 -11.76
C GLU A 44 -14.52 -2.50 -12.09
N SER A 45 -13.76 -1.76 -12.90
CA SER A 45 -13.98 -0.32 -13.16
C SER A 45 -14.03 0.51 -11.87
N THR A 46 -13.27 0.12 -10.86
CA THR A 46 -13.24 0.74 -9.54
C THR A 46 -12.13 1.80 -9.48
N THR A 47 -12.39 2.94 -8.84
CA THR A 47 -11.43 4.01 -8.55
C THR A 47 -11.47 4.40 -7.09
N MET A 48 -10.38 4.92 -6.55
CA MET A 48 -10.37 5.51 -5.21
C MET A 48 -10.68 7.00 -5.25
N VAL A 49 -11.46 7.46 -4.26
CA VAL A 49 -11.66 8.86 -3.93
C VAL A 49 -11.07 9.11 -2.55
N GLY A 50 -10.38 10.25 -2.37
CA GLY A 50 -9.61 10.53 -1.16
C GLY A 50 -8.15 10.09 -1.33
N GLU A 51 -7.46 9.83 -0.22
CA GLU A 51 -6.05 9.42 -0.23
C GLU A 51 -5.76 8.39 0.85
N VAL A 52 -4.98 7.35 0.52
CA VAL A 52 -4.35 6.50 1.54
C VAL A 52 -3.30 7.33 2.26
N THR A 53 -3.38 7.33 3.58
CA THR A 53 -2.38 7.94 4.46
C THR A 53 -1.75 6.89 5.35
N ILE A 54 -0.51 7.12 5.77
CA ILE A 54 0.15 6.26 6.74
C ILE A 54 0.56 7.10 7.96
N GLU A 55 0.20 6.62 9.14
CA GLU A 55 0.51 7.24 10.43
C GLU A 55 1.35 6.29 11.32
N ARG A 56 1.92 6.84 12.39
CA ARG A 56 2.60 6.09 13.47
C ARG A 56 3.65 5.07 12.98
N ILE A 57 4.53 5.50 12.08
CA ILE A 57 5.60 4.69 11.52
C ILE A 57 6.62 4.32 12.62
N THR A 58 6.78 3.02 12.89
CA THR A 58 7.74 2.48 13.86
C THR A 58 8.62 1.44 13.19
N VAL A 59 9.94 1.57 13.33
CA VAL A 59 10.87 0.53 12.87
C VAL A 59 10.85 -0.64 13.86
N SER A 60 10.38 -1.80 13.42
CA SER A 60 10.27 -3.01 14.27
C SER A 60 11.55 -3.83 14.27
N SER A 61 12.25 -3.91 13.13
CA SER A 61 13.55 -4.58 13.04
C SER A 61 14.41 -4.03 11.90
N ILE A 62 15.72 -4.18 12.06
CA ILE A 62 16.72 -3.85 11.04
C ILE A 62 17.66 -5.05 10.92
N ASP A 63 17.76 -5.61 9.73
CA ASP A 63 18.70 -6.67 9.38
C ASP A 63 19.66 -6.15 8.30
N ILE A 64 20.94 -6.03 8.67
CA ILE A 64 22.01 -5.57 7.78
C ILE A 64 23.10 -6.64 7.78
N GLU A 65 22.75 -7.85 7.37
CA GLU A 65 23.73 -8.89 7.04
C GLU A 65 24.29 -8.72 5.61
N GLN A 66 25.43 -9.36 5.32
CA GLN A 66 26.29 -9.04 4.16
C GLN A 66 25.64 -9.25 2.77
N THR A 67 24.51 -9.96 2.68
CA THR A 67 23.88 -10.33 1.41
C THR A 67 22.46 -9.80 1.23
N VAL A 68 21.78 -9.42 2.31
CA VAL A 68 20.41 -8.87 2.26
C VAL A 68 20.31 -7.77 3.31
N HIS A 69 19.95 -6.57 2.88
CA HIS A 69 19.60 -5.49 3.78
C HIS A 69 18.08 -5.33 3.81
N GLN A 70 17.51 -5.43 5.01
CA GLN A 70 16.07 -5.41 5.22
C GLN A 70 15.72 -4.57 6.44
N VAL A 71 14.60 -3.86 6.35
CA VAL A 71 13.99 -3.12 7.45
C VAL A 71 12.53 -3.52 7.54
N SER A 72 12.06 -3.89 8.72
CA SER A 72 10.63 -4.05 8.98
C SER A 72 10.07 -2.79 9.64
N VAL A 73 8.94 -2.33 9.14
CA VAL A 73 8.28 -1.09 9.58
C VAL A 73 6.82 -1.40 9.86
N GLN A 74 6.35 -1.08 11.05
CA GLN A 74 4.94 -1.10 11.38
C GLN A 74 4.34 0.29 11.18
N ALA A 75 3.15 0.36 10.60
CA ALA A 75 2.47 1.62 10.38
C ALA A 75 0.95 1.46 10.33
N CYS A 76 0.23 2.53 10.67
CA CYS A 76 -1.22 2.61 10.69
C CYS A 76 -1.74 3.26 9.41
N SER A 77 -2.88 2.83 8.89
CA SER A 77 -3.49 3.39 7.68
C SER A 77 -4.97 3.70 7.92
N PRO A 78 -5.34 4.91 8.35
CA PRO A 78 -6.73 5.26 8.62
C PRO A 78 -7.60 5.20 7.36
N SER A 79 -8.57 4.28 7.35
CA SER A 79 -9.45 4.06 6.19
C SER A 79 -10.48 5.17 6.00
N GLU A 80 -10.72 6.02 7.02
CA GLU A 80 -11.66 7.15 6.93
C GLU A 80 -11.24 8.23 5.92
N THR A 81 -10.00 8.16 5.42
CA THR A 81 -9.41 9.14 4.49
C THR A 81 -9.68 8.84 3.01
N TYR A 82 -10.21 7.65 2.69
CA TYR A 82 -10.50 7.25 1.32
C TYR A 82 -11.64 6.24 1.23
N HIS A 83 -12.22 6.10 0.04
CA HIS A 83 -13.16 5.03 -0.28
C HIS A 83 -13.04 4.64 -1.76
N PHE A 84 -13.56 3.47 -2.09
CA PHE A 84 -13.59 2.97 -3.47
C PHE A 84 -14.98 3.15 -4.07
N GLU A 85 -15.02 3.66 -5.29
CA GLU A 85 -16.24 3.88 -6.06
C GLU A 85 -16.22 3.03 -7.33
N ASN A 86 -17.38 2.47 -7.66
CA ASN A 86 -17.64 1.83 -8.94
C ASN A 86 -18.79 2.61 -9.62
N PRO A 87 -18.62 3.06 -10.88
CA PRO A 87 -19.64 3.85 -11.59
C PRO A 87 -20.98 3.13 -11.75
N ASP A 88 -21.01 1.79 -11.68
CA ASP A 88 -22.23 0.98 -11.75
C ASP A 88 -22.94 0.83 -10.38
N ASN A 89 -22.29 1.22 -9.27
CA ASN A 89 -22.85 1.13 -7.93
C ASN A 89 -23.37 2.49 -7.45
N SER A 90 -24.69 2.64 -7.41
CA SER A 90 -25.36 3.87 -6.95
C SER A 90 -25.53 3.96 -5.43
N ALA A 91 -25.06 2.96 -4.66
CA ALA A 91 -25.12 3.00 -3.22
C ALA A 91 -24.08 3.99 -2.67
N PRO A 92 -24.42 4.83 -1.67
CA PRO A 92 -23.42 5.62 -0.95
C PRO A 92 -22.36 4.69 -0.37
N ALA A 93 -21.08 5.08 -0.46
CA ALA A 93 -20.01 4.37 0.23
C ALA A 93 -20.33 4.32 1.74
N GLU A 94 -20.27 3.13 2.34
CA GLU A 94 -20.35 3.01 3.79
C GLU A 94 -19.12 3.68 4.41
N SER A 95 -19.32 4.41 5.51
CA SER A 95 -18.22 5.05 6.22
C SER A 95 -17.37 3.98 6.92
N ASP A 96 -16.16 3.74 6.42
CA ASP A 96 -15.15 2.93 7.10
C ASP A 96 -14.37 3.82 8.08
N THR A 97 -14.31 3.39 9.34
CA THR A 97 -13.56 4.08 10.42
C THR A 97 -12.45 3.18 10.97
N SER A 98 -12.10 2.13 10.22
CA SER A 98 -10.98 1.27 10.55
C SER A 98 -9.66 2.04 10.48
N ASN A 99 -8.71 1.61 11.30
CA ASN A 99 -7.35 2.14 11.28
C ASN A 99 -6.39 0.95 11.33
N PRO A 100 -6.33 0.14 10.24
CA PRO A 100 -5.53 -1.06 10.20
C PRO A 100 -4.05 -0.78 10.43
N GLU A 101 -3.42 -1.72 11.13
CA GLU A 101 -1.97 -1.78 11.27
C GLU A 101 -1.38 -2.77 10.28
N PHE A 102 -0.34 -2.33 9.59
CA PHE A 102 0.41 -3.14 8.65
C PHE A 102 1.88 -3.25 9.06
N GLU A 103 2.50 -4.38 8.79
CA GLU A 103 3.94 -4.52 8.75
C GLU A 103 4.42 -4.53 7.31
N PHE A 104 5.33 -3.62 7.00
CA PHE A 104 6.02 -3.51 5.72
C PHE A 104 7.42 -4.07 5.87
N THR A 105 7.76 -5.02 5.02
CA THR A 105 9.15 -5.44 4.83
C THR A 105 9.75 -4.62 3.70
N ILE A 106 10.81 -3.86 3.97
CA ILE A 106 11.52 -3.02 3.01
C ILE A 106 12.88 -3.64 2.75
N ARG A 107 13.23 -3.88 1.49
CA ARG A 107 14.47 -4.55 1.09
C ARG A 107 15.31 -3.65 0.19
N PHE A 108 16.62 -3.64 0.41
CA PHE A 108 17.55 -3.00 -0.51
C PHE A 108 17.83 -3.93 -1.69
N LYS A 109 17.45 -3.51 -2.90
CA LYS A 109 17.59 -4.29 -4.13
C LYS A 109 17.77 -3.32 -5.31
N GLU A 110 18.69 -3.64 -6.23
CA GLU A 110 18.97 -2.79 -7.40
C GLU A 110 19.25 -1.33 -6.99
N ASP A 111 20.17 -1.16 -6.04
CA ASP A 111 20.64 0.15 -5.55
C ASP A 111 19.56 1.07 -4.95
N SER A 112 18.41 0.51 -4.54
CA SER A 112 17.31 1.27 -3.93
C SER A 112 16.54 0.46 -2.87
N TRP A 113 15.92 1.16 -1.92
CA TRP A 113 15.02 0.55 -0.92
C TRP A 113 13.61 0.45 -1.50
N LYS A 114 13.04 -0.75 -1.49
CA LYS A 114 11.72 -1.05 -2.06
C LYS A 114 10.86 -1.81 -1.06
N VAL A 115 9.54 -1.63 -1.11
CA VAL A 115 8.61 -2.46 -0.33
C VAL A 115 8.58 -3.86 -0.95
N ALA A 116 8.96 -4.86 -0.17
CA ALA A 116 9.04 -6.26 -0.61
C ALA A 116 7.79 -7.06 -0.24
N LYS A 117 7.12 -6.67 0.84
CA LYS A 117 5.92 -7.33 1.38
C LYS A 117 5.15 -6.35 2.26
N GLN A 118 3.82 -6.41 2.20
CA GLN A 118 2.91 -5.79 3.15
C GLN A 118 2.11 -6.89 3.85
N THR A 119 2.00 -6.84 5.18
CA THR A 119 1.24 -7.83 5.95
C THR A 119 0.25 -7.10 6.85
N TRP A 120 -1.02 -7.48 6.78
CA TRP A 120 -2.02 -7.01 7.72
C TRP A 120 -1.77 -7.61 9.10
N ILE A 121 -1.70 -6.77 10.14
CA ILE A 121 -1.46 -7.19 11.52
C ILE A 121 -2.77 -7.23 12.31
N ARG A 122 -3.55 -6.15 12.26
CA ARG A 122 -4.84 -6.00 12.94
C ARG A 122 -5.67 -4.87 12.35
N GLU A 123 -6.97 -4.90 12.61
CA GLU A 123 -7.95 -3.93 12.10
C GLU A 123 -7.84 -2.54 12.74
N GLN A 124 -7.37 -2.48 13.99
CA GLN A 124 -7.28 -1.26 14.77
C GLN A 124 -5.88 -1.12 15.34
N CYS A 125 -5.19 -0.05 14.97
CA CYS A 125 -3.90 0.29 15.50
C CYS A 125 -3.95 0.42 17.03
N ALA A 126 -2.93 -0.10 17.72
CA ALA A 126 -2.85 0.12 19.15
C ALA A 126 -2.76 1.62 19.45
N SER A 127 -3.57 2.04 20.42
CA SER A 127 -3.59 3.38 20.98
C SER A 127 -2.25 3.75 21.62
#